data_AF-A0A539D1H1-F1
#
_entry.id   AF-A0A539D1H1-F1
#
_cell.length_a   1.000
_cell.length_b   1.000
_cell.length_c   1.000
_cell.angle_alpha   90.00
_cell.angle_beta   90.00
_cell.angle_gamma   90.00
#
_symmetry.space_group_name_H-M   'P 1'
#
loop_
_entity.id
_entity.type
_entity.pdbx_description
1 polymer ?
#
loop_
_entity_poly.entity_id
_entity_poly.type
_entity_poly.pdbx_seq_one_letter_code
_entity_poly.pdbx_strand_id
1 'polypeptide(L)'
;MAASAGPEIERLISLLAKLPGLGPRSARRAALALLKKREQLLVPLAASLAETAAKVTSCSVCGAPDTRDPCSICSNGARDNTLICVVEEAGALWAMERSGAFRGKYHVLGGLLSALDGVGPDALRVAELVGRVRGGEAKEVVLALPATVDGQTTAHYIAERLAGTGVEITSLARGVPREGRRETCDQNRRTGRLACPHAAVGRSGKRVAKCALNLHSGRSHRPALRAFAGNCALCALEIFAAFAAMAAPADSR
;
A
#
# COMPACT_ATOMS: atom_id res chain seq x y z
N MET A 1 -6.19 -9.24 -36.54
CA MET A 1 -7.12 -8.22 -36.02
C MET A 1 -7.00 -7.00 -36.92
N ALA A 2 -8.09 -6.34 -37.29
CA ALA A 2 -8.02 -5.18 -38.20
C ALA A 2 -7.30 -4.02 -37.49
N ALA A 3 -6.13 -3.62 -38.02
CA ALA A 3 -5.38 -2.48 -37.51
C ALA A 3 -6.24 -1.22 -37.69
N SER A 4 -6.53 -0.54 -36.58
CA SER A 4 -7.44 0.63 -36.57
C SER A 4 -6.69 1.95 -36.31
N ALA A 5 -5.37 1.88 -36.23
CA ALA A 5 -4.44 3.00 -36.09
C ALA A 5 -3.07 2.60 -36.69
N GLY A 6 -2.15 3.56 -36.82
CA GLY A 6 -0.76 3.28 -37.21
C GLY A 6 -0.04 2.36 -36.21
N PRO A 7 0.97 1.58 -36.66
CA PRO A 7 1.60 0.53 -35.87
C PRO A 7 2.27 1.05 -34.58
N GLU A 8 2.73 2.30 -34.55
CA GLU A 8 3.30 2.97 -33.38
C GLU A 8 2.25 3.18 -32.27
N ILE A 9 1.01 3.51 -32.67
CA ILE A 9 -0.10 3.74 -31.75
C ILE A 9 -0.56 2.41 -31.16
N GLU A 10 -0.65 1.35 -31.98
CA GLU A 10 -1.02 0.02 -31.49
C GLU A 10 0.07 -0.55 -30.55
N ARG A 11 1.35 -0.31 -30.84
CA ARG A 11 2.46 -0.63 -29.92
C ARG A 11 2.34 0.11 -28.59
N LEU A 12 2.09 1.43 -28.60
CA LEU A 12 1.87 2.21 -27.37
C LEU A 12 0.70 1.67 -26.54
N ILE A 13 -0.44 1.36 -27.17
CA ILE A 13 -1.60 0.77 -26.50
C ILE A 13 -1.25 -0.58 -25.88
N SER A 14 -0.49 -1.43 -26.59
CA SER A 14 -0.09 -2.76 -26.09
C SER A 14 0.82 -2.68 -24.86
N LEU A 15 1.68 -1.65 -24.78
CA LEU A 15 2.58 -1.44 -23.63
C LEU A 15 1.80 -0.88 -22.43
N LEU A 16 0.93 0.11 -22.66
CA LEU A 16 0.04 0.64 -21.61
C LEU A 16 -0.90 -0.43 -21.06
N ALA A 17 -1.32 -1.40 -21.88
CA ALA A 17 -2.19 -2.50 -21.46
C ALA A 17 -1.50 -3.57 -20.58
N LYS A 18 -0.17 -3.51 -20.42
CA LYS A 18 0.59 -4.37 -19.49
C LYS A 18 0.70 -3.76 -18.08
N LEU A 19 0.33 -2.49 -17.90
CA LEU A 19 0.40 -1.83 -16.61
C LEU A 19 -0.75 -2.30 -15.70
N PRO A 20 -0.51 -2.52 -14.40
CA PRO A 20 -1.57 -2.92 -13.47
C PRO A 20 -2.68 -1.86 -13.45
N GLY A 21 -3.93 -2.31 -13.55
CA GLY A 21 -5.13 -1.46 -13.62
C GLY A 21 -5.50 -0.92 -15.02
N LEU A 22 -4.64 -1.04 -16.04
CA LEU A 22 -4.95 -0.62 -17.41
C LEU A 22 -5.31 -1.82 -18.31
N GLY A 23 -6.57 -2.24 -18.29
CA GLY A 23 -7.10 -3.16 -19.31
C GLY A 23 -7.04 -2.56 -20.73
N PRO A 24 -7.13 -3.37 -21.81
CA PRO A 24 -6.91 -2.91 -23.19
C PRO A 24 -7.83 -1.76 -23.64
N ARG A 25 -9.08 -1.73 -23.14
CA ARG A 25 -10.01 -0.60 -23.38
C ARG A 25 -9.57 0.69 -22.68
N SER A 26 -9.03 0.59 -21.46
CA SER A 26 -8.49 1.73 -20.71
C SER A 26 -7.18 2.24 -21.30
N ALA A 27 -6.28 1.32 -21.68
CA ALA A 27 -5.03 1.64 -22.38
C ALA A 27 -5.26 2.40 -23.69
N ARG A 28 -6.25 1.99 -24.51
CA ARG A 28 -6.66 2.73 -25.73
C ARG A 28 -7.14 4.15 -25.41
N ARG A 29 -7.95 4.33 -24.35
CA ARG A 29 -8.42 5.65 -23.92
C ARG A 29 -7.26 6.53 -23.43
N ALA A 30 -6.32 5.97 -22.67
CA ALA A 30 -5.14 6.68 -22.19
C ALA A 30 -4.22 7.12 -23.35
N ALA A 31 -3.92 6.22 -24.29
CA ALA A 31 -3.12 6.54 -25.48
C ALA A 31 -3.74 7.69 -26.30
N LEU A 32 -5.04 7.64 -26.57
CA LEU A 32 -5.73 8.71 -27.30
C LEU A 32 -5.75 10.04 -26.53
N ALA A 33 -5.85 10.01 -25.20
CA ALA A 33 -5.76 11.22 -24.37
C ALA A 33 -4.35 11.85 -24.40
N LEU A 34 -3.29 11.03 -24.38
CA LEU A 34 -1.91 11.48 -24.52
C LEU A 34 -1.63 12.06 -25.92
N LEU A 35 -2.11 11.40 -26.98
CA LEU A 35 -1.97 11.89 -28.36
C LEU A 35 -2.67 13.24 -28.57
N LYS A 36 -3.83 13.46 -27.96
CA LYS A 36 -4.54 14.76 -27.98
C LYS A 36 -3.77 15.89 -27.27
N LYS A 37 -2.84 15.55 -26.37
CA LYS A 37 -2.00 16.50 -25.61
C LYS A 37 -0.51 16.19 -25.79
N ARG A 38 -0.07 16.07 -27.05
CA ARG A 38 1.29 15.59 -27.39
C ARG A 38 2.40 16.36 -26.68
N GLU A 39 2.48 17.68 -26.85
CA GLU A 39 3.57 18.51 -26.32
C GLU A 39 3.47 18.69 -24.80
N GLN A 40 2.24 18.77 -24.26
CA GLN A 40 2.00 19.03 -22.84
C GLN A 40 2.13 17.78 -21.96
N LEU A 41 1.89 16.57 -22.49
CA LEU A 41 1.89 15.32 -21.72
C LEU A 41 2.73 14.21 -22.35
N LEU A 42 2.54 13.87 -23.62
CA LEU A 42 3.21 12.70 -24.23
C LEU A 42 4.74 12.86 -24.25
N VAL A 43 5.23 14.01 -24.73
CA VAL A 43 6.67 14.29 -24.84
C VAL A 43 7.35 14.37 -23.47
N PRO A 44 6.89 15.19 -22.49
CA PRO A 44 7.52 15.23 -21.17
C PRO A 44 7.42 13.89 -20.43
N LEU A 45 6.29 13.17 -20.53
CA LEU A 45 6.16 11.84 -19.92
C LEU A 45 7.17 10.84 -20.51
N ALA A 46 7.36 10.83 -21.84
CA ALA A 46 8.34 9.97 -22.48
C ALA A 46 9.78 10.29 -22.04
N ALA A 47 10.11 11.58 -21.92
CA ALA A 47 11.41 12.03 -21.41
C ALA A 47 11.62 11.59 -19.95
N SER A 48 10.66 11.85 -19.06
CA SER A 48 10.76 11.45 -17.65
C SER A 48 10.81 9.94 -17.46
N LEU A 49 10.11 9.15 -18.28
CA LEU A 49 10.22 7.68 -18.24
C LEU A 49 11.61 7.20 -18.66
N ALA A 50 12.18 7.77 -19.72
CA ALA A 50 13.53 7.43 -20.18
C ALA A 50 14.61 7.83 -19.14
N GLU A 51 14.47 9.03 -18.55
CA GLU A 51 15.35 9.52 -17.50
C GLU A 51 15.27 8.66 -16.23
N THR A 52 14.05 8.27 -15.81
CA THR A 52 13.83 7.38 -14.66
C THR A 52 14.47 6.02 -14.91
N ALA A 53 14.26 5.43 -16.09
CA ALA A 53 14.85 4.15 -16.46
C ALA A 53 16.39 4.17 -16.53
N ALA A 54 17.00 5.32 -16.81
CA ALA A 54 18.45 5.49 -16.86
C ALA A 54 19.08 5.81 -15.49
N LYS A 55 18.34 6.46 -14.58
CA LYS A 55 18.86 6.95 -13.29
C LYS A 55 18.46 6.11 -12.07
N VAL A 56 17.39 5.33 -12.14
CA VAL A 56 16.96 4.50 -11.00
C VAL A 56 17.93 3.36 -10.77
N THR A 57 18.51 3.32 -9.58
CA THR A 57 19.37 2.25 -9.08
C THR A 57 18.82 1.74 -7.74
N SER A 58 19.21 0.54 -7.34
CA SER A 58 18.89 0.00 -6.02
C SER A 58 19.97 0.43 -5.02
N CYS A 59 19.56 1.00 -3.90
CA CYS A 59 20.46 1.44 -2.84
C CYS A 59 21.30 0.26 -2.31
N SER A 60 22.61 0.47 -2.15
CA SER A 60 23.55 -0.53 -1.62
C SER A 60 23.29 -0.85 -0.14
N VAL A 61 22.73 0.09 0.63
CA VAL A 61 22.54 -0.04 2.09
C VAL A 61 21.18 -0.61 2.48
N CYS A 62 20.11 -0.25 1.76
CA CYS A 62 18.73 -0.63 2.12
C CYS A 62 17.91 -1.27 1.01
N GLY A 63 18.45 -1.38 -0.20
CA GLY A 63 17.75 -1.98 -1.36
C GLY A 63 16.54 -1.22 -1.92
N ALA A 64 16.19 -0.06 -1.35
CA ALA A 64 15.17 0.80 -1.94
C ALA A 64 15.62 1.35 -3.32
N PRO A 65 14.72 1.44 -4.31
CA PRO A 65 14.99 2.14 -5.56
C PRO A 65 15.03 3.65 -5.30
N ASP A 66 16.13 4.29 -5.69
CA ASP A 66 16.32 5.74 -5.64
C ASP A 66 17.16 6.15 -6.89
N THR A 67 17.37 7.45 -7.09
CA THR A 67 18.25 8.01 -8.14
C THR A 67 19.68 8.28 -7.63
N ARG A 68 19.95 7.93 -6.37
CA ARG A 68 21.20 8.18 -5.64
C ARG A 68 21.53 7.00 -4.74
N ASP A 69 22.80 6.65 -4.67
CA ASP A 69 23.34 5.66 -3.73
C ASP A 69 24.45 6.30 -2.89
N PRO A 70 24.39 6.31 -1.54
CA PRO A 70 23.27 5.85 -0.70
C PRO A 70 22.01 6.71 -0.87
N CYS A 71 20.84 6.08 -0.71
CA CYS A 71 19.55 6.75 -0.87
C CYS A 71 19.31 7.89 0.13
N SER A 72 18.40 8.79 -0.21
CA SER A 72 17.98 9.97 0.58
C SER A 72 17.63 9.69 2.05
N ILE A 73 17.12 8.49 2.35
CA ILE A 73 16.80 8.05 3.71
C ILE A 73 18.04 7.55 4.46
N CYS A 74 18.96 6.86 3.78
CA CYS A 74 20.17 6.31 4.40
C CYS A 74 21.22 7.40 4.69
N SER A 75 21.31 8.42 3.83
CA SER A 75 22.20 9.57 4.00
C SER A 75 21.73 10.57 5.05
N ASN A 76 20.48 10.48 5.52
CA ASN A 76 19.93 11.43 6.50
C ASN A 76 20.39 11.10 7.93
N GLY A 77 21.30 11.93 8.46
CA GLY A 77 21.84 11.80 9.82
C GLY A 77 20.88 12.16 10.95
N ALA A 78 19.70 12.74 10.66
CA ALA A 78 18.66 13.02 11.65
C ALA A 78 17.75 11.81 11.97
N ARG A 79 18.05 10.63 11.37
CA ARG A 79 17.30 9.38 11.59
C ARG A 79 18.03 8.44 12.53
N ASP A 80 17.26 7.71 13.31
CA ASP A 80 17.76 6.78 14.31
C ASP A 80 18.45 5.57 13.64
N ASN A 81 19.78 5.51 13.72
CA ASN A 81 20.56 4.37 13.22
C ASN A 81 20.27 3.06 13.98
N THR A 82 19.74 3.17 15.20
CA THR A 82 19.44 2.04 16.09
C THR A 82 18.16 1.30 15.72
N LEU A 83 17.31 1.86 14.86
CA LEU A 83 16.01 1.32 14.49
C LEU A 83 16.00 0.94 13.00
N ILE A 84 15.76 -0.33 12.69
CA ILE A 84 15.66 -0.81 11.29
C ILE A 84 14.27 -1.41 11.04
N CYS A 85 13.51 -0.81 10.11
CA CYS A 85 12.22 -1.34 9.66
C CYS A 85 12.41 -2.16 8.37
N VAL A 86 12.10 -3.46 8.45
CA VAL A 86 12.20 -4.42 7.34
C VAL A 86 10.87 -4.48 6.60
N VAL A 87 10.90 -4.24 5.29
CA VAL A 87 9.74 -4.26 4.40
C VAL A 87 9.98 -5.16 3.20
N GLU A 88 8.89 -5.64 2.60
CA GLU A 88 8.90 -6.47 1.41
C GLU A 88 9.40 -5.70 0.16
N GLU A 89 8.69 -4.62 -0.19
CA GLU A 89 8.92 -3.81 -1.39
C GLU A 89 8.98 -2.30 -1.11
N ALA A 90 9.47 -1.54 -2.10
CA ALA A 90 9.49 -0.08 -2.10
C ALA A 90 8.11 0.57 -1.87
N GLY A 91 7.02 -0.06 -2.34
CA GLY A 91 5.65 0.43 -2.12
C GLY A 91 5.28 0.52 -0.65
N ALA A 92 5.69 -0.47 0.15
CA ALA A 92 5.49 -0.50 1.61
C ALA A 92 6.37 0.55 2.31
N LEU A 93 7.63 0.71 1.89
CA LEU A 93 8.52 1.78 2.36
C LEU A 93 7.87 3.15 2.16
N TRP A 94 7.39 3.46 0.94
CA TRP A 94 6.77 4.74 0.64
C TRP A 94 5.45 4.95 1.40
N ALA A 95 4.70 3.88 1.71
CA ALA A 95 3.51 3.97 2.54
C ALA A 95 3.85 4.33 4.00
N MET A 96 4.88 3.70 4.56
CA MET A 96 5.37 4.01 5.92
C MET A 96 5.93 5.44 6.00
N GLU A 97 6.75 5.86 5.03
CA GLU A 97 7.33 7.20 5.01
C GLU A 97 6.25 8.30 4.89
N ARG A 98 5.22 8.10 4.04
CA ARG A 98 4.07 9.03 3.97
C ARG A 98 3.27 9.14 5.26
N SER A 99 3.32 8.14 6.14
CA SER A 99 2.63 8.20 7.44
C SER A 99 3.38 9.04 8.48
N GLY A 100 4.69 9.28 8.29
CA GLY A 100 5.56 9.97 9.26
C GLY A 100 5.73 9.24 10.60
N ALA A 101 5.17 8.04 10.77
CA ALA A 101 5.10 7.33 12.05
C ALA A 101 6.41 6.64 12.46
N PHE A 102 7.39 6.51 11.55
CA PHE A 102 8.66 5.83 11.79
C PHE A 102 9.86 6.73 11.46
N ARG A 103 10.80 6.84 12.40
CA ARG A 103 11.99 7.73 12.30
C ARG A 103 13.31 7.01 12.07
N GLY A 104 13.32 5.68 12.14
CA GLY A 104 14.50 4.86 11.86
C GLY A 104 14.83 4.75 10.37
N LYS A 105 15.71 3.81 10.05
CA LYS A 105 16.08 3.45 8.68
C LYS A 105 15.28 2.24 8.19
N TYR A 106 15.14 2.10 6.88
CA TYR A 106 14.46 0.95 6.28
C TYR A 106 15.45 -0.09 5.72
N HIS A 107 14.93 -1.28 5.44
CA HIS A 107 15.57 -2.33 4.63
C HIS A 107 14.52 -3.03 3.77
N VAL A 108 14.73 -3.09 2.46
CA VAL A 108 13.81 -3.69 1.47
C VAL A 108 14.33 -5.08 1.10
N LEU A 109 13.52 -6.11 1.30
CA LEU A 109 13.89 -7.49 1.00
C LEU A 109 13.89 -7.82 -0.50
N GLY A 110 12.98 -7.18 -1.26
CA GLY A 110 12.77 -7.44 -2.69
C GLY A 110 11.73 -8.54 -2.97
N GLY A 111 10.96 -8.96 -1.97
CA GLY A 111 9.96 -10.02 -2.06
C GLY A 111 9.77 -10.77 -0.73
N LEU A 112 9.09 -11.92 -0.80
CA LEU A 112 8.85 -12.84 0.31
C LEU A 112 9.35 -14.25 -0.03
N LEU A 113 9.55 -15.07 1.01
CA LEU A 113 9.74 -16.51 0.84
C LEU A 113 8.43 -17.15 0.41
N SER A 114 8.37 -17.68 -0.82
CA SER A 114 7.24 -18.46 -1.32
C SER A 114 7.71 -19.87 -1.67
N ALA A 115 7.16 -20.86 -0.96
CA ALA A 115 7.38 -22.27 -1.27
C ALA A 115 6.67 -22.71 -2.57
N LEU A 116 5.65 -21.96 -3.01
CA LEU A 116 4.88 -22.26 -4.22
C LEU A 116 5.59 -21.74 -5.48
N ASP A 117 6.20 -20.55 -5.39
CA ASP A 117 6.92 -19.91 -6.51
C ASP A 117 8.41 -20.29 -6.54
N GLY A 118 8.89 -21.09 -5.58
CA GLY A 118 10.29 -21.50 -5.46
C GLY A 118 11.25 -20.37 -5.05
N VAL A 119 10.74 -19.29 -4.46
CA VAL A 119 11.54 -18.13 -4.05
C VAL A 119 12.26 -18.43 -2.74
N GLY A 120 13.51 -18.86 -2.86
CA GLY A 120 14.41 -19.14 -1.74
C GLY A 120 15.00 -17.87 -1.10
N PRO A 121 15.64 -18.00 0.07
CA PRO A 121 16.22 -16.88 0.81
C PRO A 121 17.38 -16.20 0.08
N ASP A 122 18.04 -16.88 -0.87
CA ASP A 122 19.15 -16.33 -1.66
C ASP A 122 18.68 -15.33 -2.72
N ALA A 123 17.38 -15.36 -3.09
CA ALA A 123 16.74 -14.35 -3.93
C ALA A 123 16.33 -13.09 -3.15
N LEU A 124 16.40 -13.13 -1.81
CA LEU A 124 16.01 -12.04 -0.91
C LEU A 124 17.23 -11.39 -0.26
N ARG A 125 17.15 -10.08 0.00
CA ARG A 125 18.26 -9.31 0.62
C ARG A 125 18.38 -9.53 2.13
N VAL A 126 18.19 -10.76 2.61
CA VAL A 126 18.28 -11.17 4.03
C VAL A 126 19.73 -11.22 4.49
N ALA A 127 20.66 -11.68 3.65
CA ALA A 127 22.09 -11.71 4.00
C ALA A 127 22.64 -10.30 4.29
N GLU A 128 22.26 -9.32 3.48
CA GLU A 128 22.60 -7.90 3.67
C GLU A 128 22.01 -7.34 4.97
N LEU A 129 20.76 -7.69 5.30
CA LEU A 129 20.14 -7.31 6.58
C LEU A 129 20.97 -7.82 7.77
N VAL A 130 21.33 -9.11 7.76
CA VAL A 130 22.13 -9.71 8.83
C VAL A 130 23.52 -9.08 8.92
N GLY A 131 24.17 -8.80 7.78
CA GLY A 131 25.44 -8.09 7.74
C GLY A 131 25.34 -6.68 8.32
N ARG A 132 24.29 -5.93 7.96
CA ARG A 132 24.02 -4.57 8.43
C ARG A 132 23.65 -4.51 9.92
N VAL A 133 22.97 -5.52 10.44
CA VAL A 133 22.70 -5.65 11.88
C VAL A 133 23.96 -6.00 12.67
N ARG A 134 24.83 -6.89 12.15
CA ARG A 134 26.10 -7.25 12.81
C ARG A 134 27.18 -6.16 12.75
N GLY A 135 27.18 -5.37 11.68
CA GLY A 135 28.16 -4.29 11.45
C GLY A 135 27.72 -2.91 11.91
N GLY A 136 26.59 -2.77 12.59
CA GLY A 136 26.03 -1.47 13.00
C GLY A 136 25.38 -1.50 14.38
N GLU A 137 25.07 -0.33 14.92
CA GLU A 137 24.48 -0.15 16.26
C GLU A 137 22.96 -0.42 16.30
N ALA A 138 22.46 -1.38 15.52
CA ALA A 138 21.04 -1.72 15.49
C ALA A 138 20.60 -2.32 16.83
N LYS A 139 19.64 -1.67 17.50
CA LYS A 139 19.07 -2.11 18.79
C LYS A 139 17.70 -2.77 18.61
N GLU A 140 16.92 -2.29 17.64
CA GLU A 140 15.59 -2.83 17.33
C GLU A 140 15.44 -3.07 15.81
N VAL A 141 14.89 -4.21 15.45
CA VAL A 141 14.47 -4.57 14.10
C VAL A 141 12.96 -4.76 14.07
N VAL A 142 12.27 -3.84 13.41
CA VAL A 142 10.80 -3.84 13.24
C VAL A 142 10.45 -4.59 11.95
N LEU A 143 9.75 -5.70 12.05
CA LEU A 143 9.26 -6.48 10.91
C LEU A 143 7.90 -5.93 10.45
N ALA A 144 7.91 -5.23 9.31
CA ALA A 144 6.77 -4.61 8.64
C ALA A 144 6.39 -5.38 7.34
N LEU A 145 6.34 -6.70 7.45
CA LEU A 145 5.92 -7.61 6.38
C LEU A 145 4.39 -7.78 6.36
N PRO A 146 3.76 -8.09 5.20
CA PRO A 146 2.32 -8.31 5.13
C PRO A 146 1.88 -9.50 5.98
N ALA A 147 0.62 -9.49 6.41
CA ALA A 147 0.02 -10.54 7.23
C ALA A 147 -0.32 -11.84 6.45
N THR A 148 0.30 -12.08 5.30
CA THR A 148 0.15 -13.30 4.49
C THR A 148 0.91 -14.49 5.12
N VAL A 149 0.67 -15.71 4.63
CA VAL A 149 1.40 -16.91 5.09
C VAL A 149 2.90 -16.79 4.77
N ASP A 150 3.22 -16.31 3.57
CA ASP A 150 4.60 -16.09 3.09
C ASP A 150 5.27 -14.96 3.89
N GLY A 151 4.55 -13.88 4.20
CA GLY A 151 5.04 -12.79 5.04
C GLY A 151 5.33 -13.22 6.48
N GLN A 152 4.50 -14.10 7.05
CA GLN A 152 4.72 -14.67 8.38
C GLN A 152 5.90 -15.65 8.41
N THR A 153 6.01 -16.51 7.39
CA THR A 153 7.16 -17.43 7.21
C THR A 153 8.47 -16.64 7.07
N THR A 154 8.46 -15.58 6.27
CA THR A 154 9.60 -14.67 6.07
C THR A 154 9.97 -13.95 7.37
N ALA A 155 8.99 -13.47 8.14
CA ALA A 155 9.21 -12.84 9.44
C ALA A 155 9.85 -13.80 10.45
N HIS A 156 9.35 -15.04 10.53
CA HIS A 156 9.92 -16.08 11.40
C HIS A 156 11.37 -16.40 11.02
N TYR A 157 11.62 -16.63 9.73
CA TYR A 157 12.95 -16.92 9.21
C TYR A 157 13.96 -15.81 9.50
N ILE A 158 13.56 -14.54 9.36
CA ILE A 158 14.41 -13.39 9.71
C ILE A 158 14.66 -13.35 11.23
N ALA A 159 13.66 -13.64 12.05
CA ALA A 159 13.83 -13.70 13.51
C ALA A 159 14.83 -14.79 13.94
N GLU A 160 14.75 -15.99 13.37
CA GLU A 160 15.72 -17.07 13.62
C GLU A 160 17.15 -16.69 13.21
N ARG A 161 17.30 -16.01 12.06
CA ARG A 161 18.62 -15.54 11.57
C ARG A 161 19.23 -14.43 12.44
N LEU A 162 18.41 -13.67 13.17
CA LEU A 162 18.82 -12.57 14.05
C LEU A 162 18.85 -12.95 15.54
N ALA A 163 18.34 -14.11 15.94
CA ALA A 163 18.33 -14.58 17.34
C ALA A 163 19.73 -14.61 18.00
N GLY A 164 20.80 -14.74 17.21
CA GLY A 164 22.19 -14.72 17.67
C GLY A 164 22.87 -13.34 17.69
N THR A 165 22.19 -12.23 17.35
CA THR A 165 22.81 -10.89 17.34
C THR A 165 22.45 -10.02 18.54
N GLY A 166 21.57 -10.47 19.45
CA GLY A 166 21.22 -9.73 20.67
C GLY A 166 20.38 -8.46 20.45
N VAL A 167 19.67 -8.39 19.31
CA VAL A 167 18.87 -7.24 18.88
C VAL A 167 17.40 -7.52 19.15
N GLU A 168 16.66 -6.52 19.63
CA GLU A 168 15.22 -6.67 19.87
C GLU A 168 14.47 -6.79 18.53
N ILE A 169 13.59 -7.79 18.41
CA ILE A 169 12.83 -8.03 17.19
C ILE A 169 11.36 -7.78 17.50
N THR A 170 10.80 -6.74 16.91
CA THR A 170 9.39 -6.40 17.05
C THR A 170 8.67 -6.65 15.72
N SER A 171 7.39 -7.01 15.77
CA SER A 171 6.53 -7.11 14.59
C SER A 171 5.46 -6.04 14.72
N LEU A 172 5.17 -5.32 13.64
CA LEU A 172 4.07 -4.35 13.66
C LEU A 172 2.78 -5.02 14.14
N ALA A 173 2.10 -4.36 15.08
CA ALA A 173 0.90 -4.89 15.71
C ALA A 173 -0.18 -5.12 14.64
N ARG A 174 -0.36 -6.39 14.26
CA ARG A 174 -1.42 -6.83 13.36
C ARG A 174 -2.74 -6.44 14.02
N GLY A 175 -3.61 -5.77 13.28
CA GLY A 175 -4.94 -5.38 13.73
C GLY A 175 -5.87 -6.58 13.92
N VAL A 176 -5.54 -7.46 14.87
CA VAL A 176 -6.43 -8.49 15.39
C VAL A 176 -7.43 -7.78 16.30
N PRO A 177 -8.72 -7.67 15.95
CA PRO A 177 -9.72 -7.32 16.94
C PRO A 177 -9.62 -8.41 18.02
N ARG A 178 -9.31 -8.01 19.27
CA ARG A 178 -9.05 -8.90 20.43
C ARG A 178 -9.81 -10.21 20.30
N GLU A 179 -9.08 -11.34 20.23
CA GLU A 179 -9.68 -12.67 20.14
C GLU A 179 -10.63 -12.92 21.32
N GLY A 180 -11.91 -12.64 21.10
CA GLY A 180 -13.00 -13.21 21.88
C GLY A 180 -13.15 -14.67 21.51
N ARG A 181 -12.23 -15.50 22.04
CA ARG A 181 -12.24 -16.97 22.03
C ARG A 181 -12.24 -17.62 20.64
N ARG A 182 -11.15 -18.32 20.31
CA ARG A 182 -11.14 -19.30 19.22
C ARG A 182 -12.11 -20.43 19.55
N GLU A 183 -13.28 -20.43 18.93
CA GLU A 183 -14.07 -21.64 18.78
C GLU A 183 -13.58 -22.35 17.52
N THR A 184 -12.82 -23.44 17.71
CA THR A 184 -12.41 -24.34 16.63
C THR A 184 -13.67 -24.93 16.01
N CYS A 185 -14.12 -24.34 14.90
CA CYS A 185 -15.25 -24.83 14.13
C CYS A 185 -14.78 -26.01 13.27
N ASP A 186 -14.61 -27.16 13.92
CA ASP A 186 -14.12 -28.38 13.27
C ASP A 186 -15.03 -28.80 12.12
N GLN A 187 -14.41 -29.01 10.95
CA GLN A 187 -15.09 -29.36 9.72
C GLN A 187 -15.39 -30.86 9.66
N ASN A 188 -16.18 -31.37 10.62
CA ASN A 188 -16.74 -32.72 10.52
C ASN A 188 -18.25 -32.74 10.80
N ARG A 189 -19.02 -32.20 9.85
CA ARG A 189 -20.48 -32.19 9.90
C ARG A 189 -21.07 -33.55 9.51
N ARG A 190 -20.98 -34.53 10.42
CA ARG A 190 -21.78 -35.77 10.38
C ARG A 190 -22.46 -35.99 11.74
N THR A 191 -23.62 -36.64 11.69
CA THR A 191 -24.50 -37.06 12.81
C THR A 191 -25.11 -35.97 13.71
N GLY A 192 -26.45 -35.95 13.73
CA GLY A 192 -27.22 -36.07 14.98
C GLY A 192 -27.38 -34.87 15.93
N ARG A 193 -28.52 -34.18 15.82
CA ARG A 193 -29.40 -33.70 16.93
C ARG A 193 -28.78 -33.16 18.24
N LEU A 194 -29.14 -31.91 18.55
CA LEU A 194 -29.43 -31.34 19.89
C LEU A 194 -28.31 -31.33 20.95
N ALA A 195 -27.85 -30.13 21.34
CA ALA A 195 -28.31 -29.45 22.57
C ALA A 195 -27.45 -28.20 22.90
N CYS A 196 -28.11 -27.04 23.06
CA CYS A 196 -27.54 -25.91 23.82
C CYS A 196 -28.54 -25.55 24.93
N PRO A 197 -28.21 -25.78 26.22
CA PRO A 197 -29.03 -25.33 27.33
C PRO A 197 -28.96 -23.80 27.53
N HIS A 198 -30.10 -23.25 27.96
CA HIS A 198 -30.32 -21.93 28.56
C HIS A 198 -29.26 -21.52 29.62
N ALA A 199 -29.06 -20.27 30.05
CA ALA A 199 -29.43 -18.92 29.57
C ALA A 199 -28.99 -17.85 30.63
N ALA A 200 -28.85 -16.59 30.17
CA ALA A 200 -28.93 -15.31 30.93
C ALA A 200 -27.87 -15.08 32.06
N VAL A 201 -27.76 -13.93 32.78
CA VAL A 201 -28.50 -12.64 32.84
C VAL A 201 -27.49 -11.47 32.96
N GLY A 202 -27.77 -10.26 32.41
CA GLY A 202 -27.04 -9.03 32.77
C GLY A 202 -27.40 -7.78 31.95
N ARG A 203 -28.18 -6.83 32.51
CA ARG A 203 -28.69 -5.62 31.80
C ARG A 203 -27.79 -4.39 31.98
N SER A 204 -27.54 -3.67 30.88
CA SER A 204 -27.51 -2.18 30.71
C SER A 204 -26.62 -1.84 29.49
N GLY A 205 -26.92 -0.89 28.60
CA GLY A 205 -28.07 0.01 28.51
C GLY A 205 -27.77 1.22 27.62
N LYS A 206 -27.97 1.12 26.30
CA LYS A 206 -28.24 2.24 25.35
C LYS A 206 -28.55 1.67 23.96
N ARG A 207 -29.67 2.10 23.36
CA ARG A 207 -30.11 1.72 22.00
C ARG A 207 -29.94 2.92 21.09
N VAL A 208 -29.37 2.72 19.91
CA VAL A 208 -29.48 3.65 18.76
C VAL A 208 -30.13 2.88 17.61
N ALA A 209 -30.94 3.59 16.82
CA ALA A 209 -32.11 3.01 16.16
C ALA A 209 -31.81 2.23 14.86
N LYS A 210 -32.64 1.21 14.64
CA LYS A 210 -32.72 0.41 13.43
C LYS A 210 -33.54 1.18 12.38
N CYS A 211 -32.89 1.70 11.35
CA CYS A 211 -33.57 2.45 10.28
C CYS A 211 -34.08 1.48 9.20
N ALA A 212 -35.37 1.15 9.27
CA ALA A 212 -36.10 0.48 8.21
C ALA A 212 -37.58 0.87 8.32
N LEU A 213 -38.05 1.76 7.44
CA LEU A 213 -39.49 1.89 7.20
C LEU A 213 -39.72 2.25 5.73
N ASN A 214 -40.50 1.41 5.07
CA ASN A 214 -41.01 1.63 3.72
C ASN A 214 -42.53 1.43 3.85
N LEU A 215 -43.33 2.46 3.57
CA LEU A 215 -44.78 2.42 3.73
C LEU A 215 -45.45 3.33 2.70
N HIS A 216 -46.47 2.81 2.04
CA HIS A 216 -47.17 3.41 0.92
C HIS A 216 -48.45 4.17 1.34
N SER A 217 -48.87 5.07 0.45
CA SER A 217 -50.26 5.56 0.23
C SER A 217 -50.85 6.63 1.15
N GLY A 218 -51.55 7.61 0.54
CA GLY A 218 -52.77 8.18 1.14
C GLY A 218 -52.97 9.71 1.23
N ARG A 219 -53.26 10.38 0.11
CA ARG A 219 -54.11 11.61 -0.02
C ARG A 219 -53.68 12.99 0.56
N SER A 220 -53.58 13.95 -0.37
CA SER A 220 -54.06 15.36 -0.33
C SER A 220 -53.76 16.27 0.87
N HIS A 221 -52.81 17.19 0.71
CA HIS A 221 -53.11 18.64 0.55
C HIS A 221 -51.89 19.41 -0.03
N ARG A 222 -52.18 20.40 -0.89
CA ARG A 222 -51.26 21.46 -1.37
C ARG A 222 -51.58 22.77 -0.60
N PRO A 223 -50.82 23.89 -0.74
CA PRO A 223 -49.36 24.03 -0.92
C PRO A 223 -48.73 25.20 -0.11
N ALA A 224 -47.52 25.03 0.45
CA ALA A 224 -46.56 26.10 0.84
C ALA A 224 -45.28 25.42 1.38
N LEU A 225 -44.04 25.93 1.29
CA LEU A 225 -43.50 27.18 0.72
C LEU A 225 -42.38 26.90 -0.30
N ARG A 226 -42.04 27.93 -1.08
CA ARG A 226 -40.73 28.13 -1.72
C ARG A 226 -39.59 28.03 -0.70
N ALA A 227 -38.51 27.30 -1.03
CA ALA A 227 -37.10 27.69 -0.89
C ALA A 227 -36.17 26.46 -0.89
N PHE A 228 -35.61 26.09 -2.05
CA PHE A 228 -34.29 25.43 -2.14
C PHE A 228 -33.75 25.51 -3.58
N ALA A 229 -33.57 26.74 -4.05
CA ALA A 229 -32.73 27.05 -5.20
C ALA A 229 -31.57 27.90 -4.68
N GLY A 230 -30.35 27.37 -4.72
CA GLY A 230 -29.15 28.05 -4.23
C GLY A 230 -28.04 27.09 -3.78
N ASN A 231 -26.82 27.34 -4.26
CA ASN A 231 -25.54 26.78 -3.80
C ASN A 231 -25.33 25.25 -3.91
N CYS A 232 -25.25 24.77 -5.15
CA CYS A 232 -24.44 23.59 -5.50
C CYS A 232 -23.07 23.99 -6.09
N ALA A 233 -22.48 25.09 -5.60
CA ALA A 233 -21.34 25.78 -6.23
C ALA A 233 -20.07 25.88 -5.37
N LEU A 234 -19.99 25.15 -4.23
CA LEU A 234 -18.92 25.31 -3.23
C LEU A 234 -18.07 24.05 -2.95
N CYS A 235 -18.27 22.95 -3.68
CA CYS A 235 -17.37 21.76 -3.61
C CYS A 235 -16.32 21.69 -4.73
N ALA A 236 -16.24 22.70 -5.61
CA ALA A 236 -15.38 22.64 -6.81
C ALA A 236 -14.01 23.34 -6.68
N LEU A 237 -13.71 23.99 -5.54
CA LEU A 237 -12.58 24.92 -5.42
C LEU A 237 -11.44 24.49 -4.48
N GLU A 238 -11.65 23.56 -3.54
CA GLU A 238 -10.55 23.11 -2.65
C GLU A 238 -9.59 22.09 -3.29
N ILE A 239 -9.97 21.44 -4.39
CA ILE A 239 -9.11 20.44 -5.06
C ILE A 239 -7.98 21.09 -5.89
N PHE A 240 -8.12 22.36 -6.28
CA PHE A 240 -7.11 23.06 -7.11
C PHE A 240 -5.99 23.76 -6.31
N ALA A 241 -6.21 24.06 -5.03
CA ALA A 241 -5.21 24.73 -4.19
C ALA A 241 -4.06 23.80 -3.76
N ALA A 242 -4.32 22.50 -3.60
CA ALA A 242 -3.33 21.53 -3.13
C ALA A 242 -2.25 21.15 -4.18
N PHE A 243 -2.48 21.42 -5.47
CA PHE A 243 -1.58 21.00 -6.55
C PHE A 243 -0.57 22.09 -6.98
N ALA A 244 -0.70 23.32 -6.48
CA ALA A 244 0.14 24.46 -6.86
C ALA A 244 1.37 24.69 -5.96
N ALA A 245 1.50 23.92 -4.86
CA ALA A 245 2.51 24.17 -3.81
C ALA A 245 3.78 23.29 -3.89
N MET A 246 3.95 22.44 -4.91
CA MET A 246 5.11 21.55 -5.06
C MET A 246 5.99 21.84 -6.29
N ALA A 247 5.84 23.02 -6.90
CA ALA A 247 6.65 23.45 -8.05
C ALA A 247 7.45 24.72 -7.72
N ALA A 248 8.50 24.58 -6.90
CA ALA A 248 9.54 25.58 -6.72
C ALA A 248 10.92 24.89 -6.77
N PRO A 249 11.83 25.27 -7.68
CA PRO A 249 13.14 24.65 -7.75
C PRO A 249 14.04 25.17 -6.63
N ALA A 250 14.64 24.24 -5.87
CA ALA A 250 15.83 24.54 -5.11
C ALA A 250 17.03 24.38 -6.05
N ASP A 251 17.58 25.50 -6.54
CA ASP A 251 18.92 25.52 -7.10
C ASP A 251 19.72 26.67 -6.51
N SER A 252 21.04 26.48 -6.45
CA SER A 252 21.96 27.19 -5.57
C SER A 252 23.20 27.64 -6.32
N ARG A 253 23.21 28.90 -6.77
CA ARG A 253 24.36 29.80 -6.97
C ARG A 253 23.92 31.12 -7.58
#